data_AF-A0A6M3XY38-F1
#
_entry.id   AF-A0A6M3XY38-F1
#
_cell.length_a   1.000
_cell.length_b   1.000
_cell.length_c   1.000
_cell.angle_alpha   90.00
_cell.angle_beta   90.00
_cell.angle_gamma   90.00
#
_symmetry.space_group_name_H-M   'P 1'
#
loop_
_entity.id
_entity.type
_entity.pdbx_description
1 polymer ?
#
loop_
_entity_poly.entity_id
_entity_poly.type
_entity_poly.pdbx_seq_one_letter_code
_entity_poly.pdbx_strand_id
1 'polypeptide(L)' 'MTEFEKELEALINKESMEQASNTPDFILAQYLSGCLAVFAVAVQQRERWYGRGLPADE' A
#
# COMPACT_ATOMS: atom_id res chain seq x y z
N MET A 1 12.08 7.70 -0.91
CA MET A 1 11.60 6.31 -1.00
C MET A 1 12.00 5.56 0.25
N THR A 2 11.07 4.80 0.80
CA THR A 2 11.33 3.78 1.82
C THR A 2 12.09 2.60 1.21
N GLU A 3 12.64 1.70 2.03
CA GLU A 3 13.32 0.51 1.52
C GLU A 3 12.35 -0.42 0.78
N PHE A 4 11.13 -0.58 1.31
CA PHE A 4 10.05 -1.30 0.65
C PHE A 4 9.74 -0.76 -0.75
N GLU A 5 9.67 0.56 -0.92
CA GLU A 5 9.41 1.16 -2.24
C GLU A 5 10.52 0.88 -3.24
N LYS A 6 11.79 0.79 -2.80
CA LYS A 6 12.92 0.46 -3.69
C LYS A 6 12.90 -1.01 -4.10
N GLU A 7 12.62 -1.90 -3.15
CA GLU A 7 12.46 -3.33 -3.45
C GLU A 7 11.28 -3.57 -4.39
N LEU A 8 10.18 -2.82 -4.20
CA LEU A 8 9.01 -2.87 -5.06
C LEU A 8 9.30 -2.31 -6.46
N GLU A 9 10.01 -1.19 -6.57
CA GLU A 9 10.48 -0.64 -7.85
C GLU A 9 11.34 -1.68 -8.61
N ALA A 10 12.30 -2.30 -7.92
CA ALA A 10 13.16 -3.32 -8.52
C ALA A 10 12.37 -4.54 -9.00
N LEU A 11 11.33 -4.95 -8.25
CA LEU A 11 10.45 -6.05 -8.65
C LEU A 11 9.59 -5.68 -9.86
N ILE A 12 9.01 -4.48 -9.89
CA ILE A 12 8.23 -3.97 -11.02
C ILE A 12 9.06 -3.98 -12.29
N ASN A 13 10.27 -3.40 -12.23
CA ASN A 13 11.22 -3.36 -13.34
C ASN A 13 11.59 -4.77 -13.83
N LYS A 14 11.90 -5.67 -12.89
CA LYS A 14 12.27 -7.07 -13.19
C LYS A 14 11.19 -7.82 -13.95
N GLU A 15 9.93 -7.55 -13.64
CA GLU A 15 8.77 -8.23 -14.25
C GLU A 15 8.12 -7.38 -15.37
N SER A 16 8.67 -6.20 -15.68
CA SER A 16 8.15 -5.23 -16.66
C SER A 16 6.66 -4.90 -16.46
N MET A 17 6.21 -4.80 -15.21
CA MET A 17 4.78 -4.59 -14.88
C MET A 17 4.25 -3.23 -15.33
N GLU A 18 5.13 -2.25 -15.44
CA GLU A 18 4.88 -0.89 -15.91
C GLU A 18 4.67 -0.79 -17.42
N GLN A 19 5.05 -1.81 -18.19
CA GLN A 19 5.05 -1.76 -19.65
C GLN A 19 3.67 -1.43 -20.23
N ALA A 20 2.62 -1.96 -19.60
CA ALA A 20 1.24 -1.71 -20.03
C ALA A 20 0.80 -0.25 -19.82
N SER A 21 1.34 0.42 -18.81
CA SER A 21 0.98 1.81 -18.48
C SER A 21 1.99 2.84 -19.01
N ASN A 22 3.15 2.39 -19.51
CA ASN A 22 4.28 3.25 -19.89
C ASN A 22 4.66 4.26 -18.79
N THR A 23 4.57 3.81 -17.54
CA THR A 23 4.83 4.62 -16.34
C THR A 23 6.24 4.32 -15.82
N PRO A 24 7.04 5.30 -15.38
CA PRO A 24 8.29 5.02 -14.70
C PRO A 24 8.10 4.15 -13.44
N ASP A 25 8.96 3.14 -13.26
CA ASP A 25 8.85 2.13 -12.19
C ASP A 25 8.67 2.73 -10.80
N PHE A 26 9.49 3.74 -10.46
CA PHE A 26 9.44 4.40 -9.15
C PHE A 26 8.08 5.07 -8.88
N ILE A 27 7.40 5.57 -9.92
CA ILE A 27 6.07 6.18 -9.79
C ILE A 27 5.03 5.11 -9.50
N LEU A 28 5.11 3.97 -10.18
CA LEU A 28 4.20 2.85 -9.95
C LEU A 28 4.41 2.23 -8.56
N ALA A 29 5.67 2.08 -8.12
CA ALA A 29 6.00 1.63 -6.77
C ALA A 29 5.43 2.57 -5.69
N GLN A 30 5.61 3.88 -5.85
CA GLN A 30 5.06 4.89 -4.93
C GLN A 30 3.53 4.86 -4.89
N TYR A 31 2.87 4.72 -6.05
CA TYR A 31 1.42 4.60 -6.13
C TYR A 31 0.91 3.38 -5.35
N LEU A 32 1.49 2.19 -5.59
CA LEU A 32 1.09 0.95 -4.91
C LEU A 32 1.36 0.99 -3.40
N SER A 33 2.50 1.56 -2.99
CA SER A 33 2.80 1.86 -1.57
C SER A 33 1.71 2.73 -0.95
N GLY A 34 1.27 3.79 -1.65
CA GLY A 34 0.15 4.63 -1.24
C GLY A 34 -1.17 3.87 -1.08
N CYS A 35 -1.47 2.95 -2.01
CA CYS A 35 -2.66 2.09 -1.90
C CYS A 35 -2.63 1.23 -0.63
N LEU A 36 -1.47 0.69 -0.24
CA LEU A 36 -1.33 -0.09 0.98
C LEU A 36 -1.53 0.78 2.24
N ALA A 37 -1.06 2.02 2.23
CA ALA A 37 -1.30 2.95 3.34
C ALA A 37 -2.79 3.26 3.51
N VAL A 38 -3.51 3.53 2.41
CA VAL A 38 -4.97 3.73 2.43
C VAL A 38 -5.69 2.46 2.89
N PHE A 39 -5.23 1.28 2.44
CA PHE A 39 -5.79 0.01 2.89
C PHE A 39 -5.64 -0.19 4.40
N ALA A 40 -4.51 0.19 5.00
CA ALA A 40 -4.33 0.13 6.45
C ALA A 40 -5.36 0.99 7.21
N VAL A 41 -5.70 2.17 6.70
CA VAL A 41 -6.77 3.02 7.25
C VAL A 41 -8.13 2.33 7.12
N ALA A 42 -8.42 1.74 5.96
CA ALA A 42 -9.67 1.01 5.73
C ALA A 42 -9.80 -0.20 6.68
N VAL A 43 -8.71 -0.91 6.97
CA VAL A 43 -8.68 -2.00 7.96
C VAL A 43 -9.05 -1.48 9.36
N GLN A 44 -8.51 -0.33 9.77
CA GLN A 44 -8.89 0.26 11.07
C GLN A 44 -10.36 0.63 11.14
N GLN A 45 -10.91 1.20 10.05
CA GLN A 45 -12.35 1.49 9.95
C GLN A 45 -13.18 0.21 10.03
N ARG A 46 -12.74 -0.87 9.39
CA ARG A 46 -13.37 -2.18 9.45
C ARG A 46 -13.37 -2.75 10.87
N GLU A 47 -12.27 -2.67 11.61
CA GLU A 47 -12.23 -3.14 13.00
C GLU A 47 -13.21 -2.36 13.89
N ARG A 48 -13.29 -1.03 13.70
CA ARG A 48 -14.30 -0.20 14.37
C ARG A 48 -15.72 -0.62 14.03
N TRP A 49 -16.00 -0.93 12.76
CA TRP A 49 -17.31 -1.44 12.33
C TRP A 49 -17.69 -2.77 13.03
N TYR A 50 -16.72 -3.66 13.24
CA TYR A 50 -16.91 -4.89 14.01
C TYR A 50 -16.95 -4.68 15.54
N GLY A 51 -16.85 -3.44 16.03
CA GLY A 51 -16.81 -3.13 17.47
C GLY A 51 -15.50 -3.55 18.16
N ARG A 52 -14.44 -3.85 17.39
CA ARG A 52 -13.13 -4.24 17.93
C ARG A 52 -12.25 -3.00 18.00
N GLY A 53 -12.05 -2.46 19.19
CA GLY A 53 -11.20 -1.27 19.39
C GLY A 53 -11.75 -0.21 20.33
N LEU A 54 -12.92 -0.42 20.95
CA LEU A 54 -13.28 0.31 22.16
C LEU A 54 -12.65 -0.43 23.35
N PRO A 55 -11.89 0.23 24.24
CA PRO A 55 -11.79 -0.26 25.60
C PRO A 55 -13.23 -0.44 26.09
N ALA A 56 -13.55 -1.61 26.66
CA ALA A 56 -14.79 -1.73 27.40
C ALA A 56 -14.80 -0.60 28.43
N ASP A 57 -15.87 0.19 28.44
CA ASP A 57 -16.04 1.32 29.35
C ASP A 57 -15.65 0.90 30.78
N GLU A 58 -14.72 1.64 31.40
CA GLU A 58 -14.37 1.56 32.83
C GLU A 58 -15.09 2.68 33.58
#